data_AF-A0A5A9NRQ6-F1
#
_entry.id   AF-A0A5A9NRQ6-F1
#
_cell.length_a   1.000
_cell.length_b   1.000
_cell.length_c   1.000
_cell.angle_alpha   90.00
_cell.angle_beta   90.00
_cell.angle_gamma   90.00
#
_symmetry.space_group_name_H-M   'P 1'
#
loop_
_entity.id
_entity.type
_entity.pdbx_description
1 polymer ?
#
loop_
_entity_poly.entity_id
_entity_poly.type
_entity_poly.pdbx_seq_one_letter_code
_entity_poly.pdbx_strand_id
1 'polypeptide(L)'
;MAECDAEWELCKENIQPLRHGRTISALHQALCHQHEGNNTALNQKKQSYESELRLYEGDDPLDVWVRYIKWTKQTYPQGGKESNLSVLLQRAVRRFTDDKKYQDDIRYVELWIEFAEGCSDPMDIYRFMQAQGIGTMQAALYIAWSEENEKRGNLKMADSIFQNGVKCGAQPSEKLHAFHRALQARVCRQMMSSMTDQKKDHDDDEDGEGSEEPQRSSLVELKAKGKKKAVVPINRASASVGYARGLHFKQPLGPKQNSRLEIFDENKNPETEPQEPRLEIWTAPPTARAKENEQKPEKWTNVKLPLKSRSGLSVAVPPPLPTFQPFVEEDHQPPAVTPCKINPAVNSVLSARKPCRVQETPLKMLSQHTQHAAEGKPREQSMYCKELLYCGVIEFCFEELRAERYRQKLQTDRQTD
;
A
#
# COMPACT_ATOMS: atom_id res chain seq x y z
N MET A 1 -35.01 2.55 18.62
CA MET A 1 -34.68 1.72 17.44
C MET A 1 -34.63 2.51 16.13
N ALA A 2 -35.39 3.61 15.96
CA ALA A 2 -35.36 4.41 14.73
C ALA A 2 -34.19 5.42 14.62
N GLU A 3 -33.50 5.76 15.72
CA GLU A 3 -32.37 6.71 15.69
C GLU A 3 -31.04 6.09 15.21
N CYS A 4 -30.86 4.77 15.33
CA CYS A 4 -29.60 4.10 14.96
C CYS A 4 -29.39 3.97 13.44
N ASP A 5 -30.46 3.98 12.63
CA ASP A 5 -30.32 3.89 11.16
C ASP A 5 -29.71 5.16 10.57
N ALA A 6 -29.70 6.29 11.29
CA ALA A 6 -29.12 7.54 10.79
C ALA A 6 -27.61 7.68 11.07
N GLU A 7 -27.04 6.94 12.03
CA GLU A 7 -25.65 7.13 12.47
C GLU A 7 -24.63 6.79 11.38
N TRP A 8 -24.89 5.75 10.59
CA TRP A 8 -23.98 5.38 9.49
C TRP A 8 -24.06 6.40 8.34
N GLU A 9 -25.19 7.09 8.14
CA GLU A 9 -25.31 8.15 7.14
C GLU A 9 -24.45 9.37 7.49
N LEU A 10 -24.36 9.71 8.79
CA LEU A 10 -23.49 10.79 9.28
C LEU A 10 -22.00 10.47 9.05
N CYS A 11 -21.62 9.19 9.07
CA CYS A 11 -20.25 8.74 8.94
C CYS A 11 -19.93 8.07 7.59
N LYS A 12 -20.82 8.12 6.59
CA LYS A 12 -20.65 7.40 5.32
C LYS A 12 -19.38 7.75 4.56
N GLU A 13 -18.95 9.01 4.63
CA GLU A 13 -17.69 9.50 4.01
C GLU A 13 -16.44 8.89 4.66
N ASN A 14 -16.56 8.40 5.90
CA ASN A 14 -15.50 7.73 6.65
C ASN A 14 -15.55 6.20 6.51
N ILE A 15 -16.44 5.66 5.67
CA ILE A 15 -16.59 4.22 5.47
C ILE A 15 -15.98 3.85 4.13
N GLN A 16 -14.83 3.16 4.17
CA GLN A 16 -14.20 2.64 2.97
C GLN A 16 -15.13 1.60 2.30
N PRO A 17 -15.46 1.77 1.00
CA PRO A 17 -16.23 0.79 0.26
C PRO A 17 -15.42 -0.50 0.08
N LEU A 18 -16.02 -1.63 0.43
CA LEU A 18 -15.42 -2.96 0.28
C LEU A 18 -16.21 -3.76 -0.75
N ARG A 19 -15.50 -4.51 -1.61
CA ARG A 19 -16.12 -5.36 -2.66
C ARG A 19 -17.12 -6.37 -2.08
N HIS A 20 -16.81 -6.92 -0.91
CA HIS A 20 -17.64 -7.91 -0.20
C HIS A 20 -18.68 -7.26 0.74
N GLY A 21 -18.75 -5.93 0.79
CA GLY A 21 -19.60 -5.19 1.73
C GLY A 21 -19.09 -5.23 3.18
N ARG A 22 -19.92 -4.70 4.09
CA ARG A 22 -19.67 -4.66 5.54
C ARG A 22 -20.86 -5.21 6.30
N THR A 23 -20.60 -5.83 7.45
CA THR A 23 -21.66 -6.28 8.35
C THR A 23 -22.18 -5.10 9.15
N ILE A 24 -23.48 -4.83 9.11
CA ILE A 24 -24.11 -3.64 9.70
C ILE A 24 -23.89 -3.58 11.22
N SER A 25 -24.01 -4.70 11.93
CA SER A 25 -23.78 -4.76 13.38
C SER A 25 -22.36 -4.38 13.77
N ALA A 26 -21.37 -4.90 13.03
CA ALA A 26 -19.96 -4.59 13.28
C ALA A 26 -19.61 -3.14 12.91
N LEU A 27 -20.27 -2.59 11.88
CA LEU A 27 -20.14 -1.19 11.51
C LEU A 27 -20.70 -0.28 12.62
N HIS A 28 -21.89 -0.58 13.14
CA HIS A 28 -22.48 0.19 14.24
C HIS A 28 -21.57 0.16 15.48
N GLN A 29 -21.08 -1.03 15.87
CA GLN A 29 -20.11 -1.15 16.98
C GLN A 29 -18.84 -0.32 16.74
N ALA A 30 -18.32 -0.31 15.52
CA ALA A 30 -17.14 0.48 15.17
C ALA A 30 -17.43 1.99 15.30
N LEU A 31 -18.59 2.45 14.84
CA LEU A 31 -18.99 3.86 14.93
C LEU A 31 -19.20 4.31 16.38
N CYS A 32 -19.83 3.50 17.23
CA CYS A 32 -19.95 3.78 18.66
C CYS A 32 -18.57 3.96 19.32
N HIS A 33 -17.63 3.05 19.07
CA HIS A 33 -16.28 3.14 19.62
C HIS A 33 -15.51 4.38 19.15
N GLN A 34 -15.75 4.87 17.92
CA GLN A 34 -15.14 6.11 17.44
C GLN A 34 -15.70 7.34 18.16
N HIS A 35 -17.01 7.35 18.44
CA HIS A 35 -17.65 8.46 19.15
C HIS A 35 -17.24 8.53 20.63
N GLU A 36 -17.07 7.38 21.29
CA GLU A 36 -16.71 7.32 22.71
C GLU A 36 -15.21 7.57 22.99
N GLY A 37 -14.36 7.55 21.96
CA GLY A 37 -12.91 7.77 22.10
C GLY A 37 -12.17 6.67 22.89
N ASN A 38 -12.89 5.62 23.32
CA ASN A 38 -12.38 4.61 24.24
C ASN A 38 -11.85 3.38 23.48
N ASN A 39 -10.62 3.47 22.98
CA ASN A 39 -9.97 2.41 22.20
C ASN A 39 -9.50 1.20 23.03
N THR A 40 -9.79 1.17 24.33
CA THR A 40 -9.29 0.14 25.26
C THR A 40 -9.82 -1.25 24.91
N ALA A 41 -11.13 -1.39 24.66
CA ALA A 41 -11.74 -2.66 24.27
C ALA A 41 -11.21 -3.17 22.92
N LEU A 42 -10.99 -2.27 21.95
CA LEU A 42 -10.41 -2.61 20.65
C LEU A 42 -8.97 -3.11 20.78
N ASN A 43 -8.17 -2.42 21.59
CA ASN A 43 -6.77 -2.82 21.85
C ASN A 43 -6.69 -4.16 22.58
N GLN A 44 -7.58 -4.42 23.55
CA GLN A 44 -7.67 -5.72 24.22
C GLN A 44 -8.03 -6.83 23.23
N LYS A 45 -9.00 -6.59 22.35
CA LYS A 45 -9.39 -7.57 21.32
C LYS A 45 -8.26 -7.83 20.34
N LYS A 46 -7.55 -6.78 19.92
CA LYS A 46 -6.33 -6.91 19.11
C LYS A 46 -5.25 -7.73 19.81
N GLN A 47 -5.00 -7.48 21.10
CA GLN A 47 -4.04 -8.23 21.90
C GLN A 47 -4.43 -9.70 22.02
N SER A 48 -5.72 -10.01 22.17
CA SER A 48 -6.20 -11.40 22.21
C SER A 48 -5.93 -12.18 20.91
N TYR A 49 -6.07 -11.54 19.74
CA TYR A 49 -5.71 -12.17 18.48
C TYR A 49 -4.18 -12.34 18.33
N GLU A 50 -3.40 -11.36 18.77
CA GLU A 50 -1.93 -11.47 18.72
C GLU A 50 -1.39 -12.52 19.70
N SER A 51 -2.03 -12.74 20.86
CA SER A 51 -1.67 -13.84 21.76
C SER A 51 -2.10 -15.19 21.19
N GLU A 52 -3.32 -15.27 20.63
CA GLU A 52 -3.83 -16.46 19.94
C GLU A 52 -2.86 -16.86 18.82
N LEU A 53 -2.42 -15.94 17.96
CA LEU A 53 -1.47 -16.23 16.88
C LEU A 53 -0.10 -16.76 17.34
N ARG A 54 0.37 -16.39 18.54
CA ARG A 54 1.68 -16.79 19.06
C ARG A 54 1.65 -18.11 19.80
N LEU A 55 0.55 -18.38 20.48
CA LEU A 55 0.36 -19.53 21.34
C LEU A 55 -0.65 -20.51 20.72
N TYR A 56 -0.86 -20.42 19.41
CA TYR A 56 -1.75 -21.32 18.69
C TYR A 56 -1.10 -22.70 18.58
N GLU A 57 -1.76 -23.71 19.14
CA GLU A 57 -1.32 -25.11 19.11
C GLU A 57 -2.27 -26.00 18.28
N GLY A 58 -3.21 -25.41 17.54
CA GLY A 58 -4.17 -26.16 16.72
C GLY A 58 -3.67 -26.56 15.34
N ASP A 59 -4.49 -27.34 14.62
CA ASP A 59 -4.15 -27.91 13.31
C ASP A 59 -4.28 -26.93 12.12
N ASP A 60 -5.02 -25.83 12.31
CA ASP A 60 -5.26 -24.83 11.26
C ASP A 60 -4.87 -23.39 11.67
N PRO A 61 -3.57 -23.06 11.69
CA PRO A 61 -3.10 -21.71 12.00
C PRO A 61 -3.68 -20.64 11.06
N LEU A 62 -4.02 -20.97 9.82
CA LEU A 62 -4.54 -20.00 8.83
C LEU A 62 -5.89 -19.39 9.27
N ASP A 63 -6.74 -20.17 9.95
CA ASP A 63 -8.06 -19.72 10.41
C ASP A 63 -7.96 -18.49 11.34
N VAL A 64 -7.00 -18.50 12.27
CA VAL A 64 -6.78 -17.39 13.20
C VAL A 64 -6.45 -16.10 12.43
N TRP A 65 -5.61 -16.19 11.39
CA TRP A 65 -5.26 -15.05 10.55
C TRP A 65 -6.47 -14.52 9.78
N VAL A 66 -7.27 -15.41 9.18
CA VAL A 66 -8.48 -15.03 8.45
C VAL A 66 -9.48 -14.34 9.37
N ARG A 67 -9.72 -14.88 10.57
CA ARG A 67 -10.58 -14.25 11.59
C ARG A 67 -10.06 -12.89 12.02
N TYR A 68 -8.77 -12.76 12.26
CA TYR A 68 -8.16 -11.51 12.69
C TYR A 68 -8.20 -10.43 11.59
N ILE A 69 -7.96 -10.79 10.34
CA ILE A 69 -8.04 -9.89 9.19
C ILE A 69 -9.49 -9.44 8.96
N LYS A 70 -10.46 -10.37 9.00
CA LYS A 70 -11.88 -10.06 8.90
C LYS A 70 -12.34 -9.11 10.01
N TRP A 71 -11.94 -9.38 11.25
CA TRP A 71 -12.22 -8.50 12.39
C TRP A 71 -11.63 -7.11 12.16
N THR A 72 -10.37 -7.02 11.74
CA THR A 72 -9.70 -5.74 11.46
C THR A 72 -10.45 -4.93 10.39
N LYS A 73 -10.91 -5.57 9.31
CA LYS A 73 -11.68 -4.89 8.25
C LYS A 73 -13.02 -4.35 8.75
N GLN A 74 -13.69 -5.10 9.61
CA GLN A 74 -14.98 -4.72 10.18
C GLN A 74 -14.84 -3.60 11.22
N THR A 75 -13.85 -3.69 12.09
CA THR A 75 -13.61 -2.75 13.20
C THR A 75 -13.10 -1.40 12.74
N TYR A 76 -12.36 -1.33 11.64
CA TYR A 76 -11.78 -0.08 11.13
C TYR A 76 -12.48 0.36 9.82
N PRO A 77 -13.57 1.15 9.90
CA PRO A 77 -14.31 1.59 8.71
C PRO A 77 -13.48 2.45 7.76
N GLN A 78 -12.55 3.26 8.30
CA GLN A 78 -11.76 4.22 7.52
C GLN A 78 -10.57 3.60 6.76
N GLY A 79 -10.21 2.34 7.00
CA GLY A 79 -9.08 1.70 6.30
C GLY A 79 -7.71 2.35 6.50
N GLY A 80 -7.59 3.27 7.46
CA GLY A 80 -6.37 4.03 7.72
C GLY A 80 -5.23 3.21 8.33
N LYS A 81 -4.08 3.88 8.56
CA LYS A 81 -2.87 3.28 9.14
C LYS A 81 -3.11 2.65 10.53
N GLU A 82 -4.10 3.13 11.27
CA GLU A 82 -4.49 2.61 12.59
C GLU A 82 -4.84 1.10 12.56
N SER A 83 -5.47 0.65 11.46
CA SER A 83 -5.84 -0.75 11.29
C SER A 83 -4.64 -1.69 11.18
N ASN A 84 -3.48 -1.18 10.74
CA ASN A 84 -2.29 -1.98 10.40
C ASN A 84 -2.58 -3.18 9.45
N LEU A 85 -3.67 -3.10 8.67
CA LEU A 85 -4.14 -4.19 7.82
C LEU A 85 -3.09 -4.63 6.79
N SER A 86 -2.37 -3.69 6.17
CA SER A 86 -1.33 -4.01 5.19
C SER A 86 -0.15 -4.78 5.79
N VAL A 87 0.25 -4.43 7.02
CA VAL A 87 1.29 -5.15 7.77
C VAL A 87 0.80 -6.54 8.15
N LEU A 88 -0.47 -6.64 8.56
CA LEU A 88 -1.08 -7.91 8.93
C LEU A 88 -1.16 -8.87 7.72
N LEU A 89 -1.63 -8.39 6.58
CA LEU A 89 -1.67 -9.14 5.32
C LEU A 89 -0.27 -9.58 4.90
N GLN A 90 0.72 -8.67 4.92
CA GLN A 90 2.09 -9.00 4.57
C GLN A 90 2.67 -10.11 5.46
N ARG A 91 2.41 -10.06 6.77
CA ARG A 91 2.84 -11.09 7.73
C ARG A 91 2.18 -12.43 7.44
N ALA A 92 0.86 -12.44 7.23
CA ALA A 92 0.09 -13.65 6.94
C ALA A 92 0.62 -14.33 5.68
N VAL A 93 0.70 -13.56 4.59
CA VAL A 93 1.15 -14.02 3.27
C VAL A 93 2.55 -14.63 3.35
N ARG A 94 3.49 -13.94 4.00
CA ARG A 94 4.88 -14.40 4.14
C ARG A 94 5.01 -15.64 5.02
N ARG A 95 4.19 -15.76 6.07
CA ARG A 95 4.24 -16.91 6.99
C ARG A 95 3.87 -18.22 6.31
N PHE A 96 2.91 -18.18 5.37
CA PHE A 96 2.41 -19.37 4.69
C PHE A 96 2.98 -19.58 3.28
N THR A 97 3.92 -18.73 2.83
CA THR A 97 4.52 -18.88 1.48
C THR A 97 5.22 -20.23 1.33
N ASP A 98 5.90 -20.71 2.38
CA ASP A 98 6.63 -21.98 2.37
C ASP A 98 5.73 -23.20 2.66
N ASP A 99 4.53 -22.98 3.21
CA ASP A 99 3.61 -24.03 3.65
C ASP A 99 2.72 -24.51 2.49
N LYS A 100 3.18 -25.55 1.78
CA LYS A 100 2.46 -26.14 0.62
C LYS A 100 1.03 -26.60 0.91
N LYS A 101 0.68 -26.89 2.17
CA LYS A 101 -0.66 -27.29 2.61
C LYS A 101 -1.74 -26.28 2.22
N TYR A 102 -1.40 -24.99 2.22
CA TYR A 102 -2.36 -23.91 2.03
C TYR A 102 -2.35 -23.29 0.63
N GLN A 103 -1.51 -23.79 -0.29
CA GLN A 103 -1.33 -23.19 -1.60
C GLN A 103 -2.63 -23.12 -2.41
N ASP A 104 -3.46 -24.17 -2.35
CA ASP A 104 -4.76 -24.24 -3.05
C ASP A 104 -5.96 -23.96 -2.13
N ASP A 105 -5.75 -23.49 -0.89
CA ASP A 105 -6.84 -23.08 -0.01
C ASP A 105 -7.42 -21.74 -0.47
N ILE A 106 -8.73 -21.70 -0.71
CA ILE A 106 -9.47 -20.49 -1.14
C ILE A 106 -9.19 -19.32 -0.20
N ARG A 107 -9.14 -19.57 1.12
CA ARG A 107 -8.90 -18.54 2.13
C ARG A 107 -7.53 -17.90 1.95
N TYR A 108 -6.51 -18.70 1.63
CA TYR A 108 -5.16 -18.20 1.41
C TYR A 108 -5.06 -17.40 0.10
N VAL A 109 -5.70 -17.87 -0.96
CA VAL A 109 -5.79 -17.17 -2.25
C VAL A 109 -6.49 -15.82 -2.09
N GLU A 110 -7.58 -15.75 -1.32
CA GLU A 110 -8.27 -14.49 -1.02
C GLU A 110 -7.37 -13.53 -0.24
N LEU A 111 -6.58 -13.99 0.73
CA LEU A 111 -5.60 -13.15 1.43
C LEU A 111 -4.56 -12.54 0.49
N TRP A 112 -4.09 -13.30 -0.50
CA TRP A 112 -3.18 -12.79 -1.52
C TRP A 112 -3.84 -11.77 -2.45
N ILE A 113 -5.08 -12.00 -2.86
CA ILE A 113 -5.85 -11.03 -3.66
C ILE A 113 -6.04 -9.73 -2.89
N GLU A 114 -6.40 -9.81 -1.60
CA GLU A 114 -6.51 -8.64 -0.72
C GLU A 114 -5.17 -7.92 -0.54
N PHE A 115 -4.07 -8.67 -0.46
CA PHE A 115 -2.73 -8.08 -0.42
C PHE A 115 -2.40 -7.36 -1.73
N ALA A 116 -2.75 -7.93 -2.89
CA ALA A 116 -2.54 -7.33 -4.21
C ALA A 116 -3.29 -5.99 -4.35
N GLU A 117 -4.55 -5.91 -3.88
CA GLU A 117 -5.35 -4.68 -3.91
C GLU A 117 -4.71 -3.52 -3.10
N GLY A 118 -3.88 -3.83 -2.11
CA GLY A 118 -3.15 -2.84 -1.29
C GLY A 118 -1.75 -2.48 -1.79
N CYS A 119 -1.26 -3.09 -2.87
CA CYS A 119 0.08 -2.88 -3.41
C CYS A 119 0.13 -1.82 -4.51
N SER A 120 1.30 -1.21 -4.73
CA SER A 120 1.50 -0.25 -5.84
C SER A 120 1.36 -0.89 -7.22
N ASP A 121 1.86 -2.11 -7.39
CA ASP A 121 1.68 -2.89 -8.63
C ASP A 121 1.10 -4.28 -8.32
N PRO A 122 -0.23 -4.45 -8.40
CA PRO A 122 -0.88 -5.75 -8.21
C PRO A 122 -0.42 -6.84 -9.20
N MET A 123 0.12 -6.45 -10.37
CA MET A 123 0.50 -7.41 -11.43
C MET A 123 1.64 -8.32 -11.00
N ASP A 124 2.63 -7.76 -10.31
CA ASP A 124 3.78 -8.52 -9.82
C ASP A 124 3.35 -9.57 -8.79
N ILE A 125 2.32 -9.28 -7.99
CA ILE A 125 1.77 -10.22 -7.01
C ILE A 125 1.13 -11.42 -7.72
N TYR A 126 0.29 -11.19 -8.75
CA TYR A 126 -0.33 -12.28 -9.50
C TYR A 126 0.70 -13.13 -10.26
N ARG A 127 1.72 -12.49 -10.84
CA ARG A 127 2.85 -13.21 -11.46
C ARG A 127 3.61 -14.06 -10.45
N PHE A 128 3.85 -13.53 -9.25
CA PHE A 128 4.48 -14.27 -8.16
C PHE A 128 3.62 -15.47 -7.74
N MET A 129 2.31 -15.29 -7.56
CA MET A 129 1.39 -16.38 -7.23
C MET A 129 1.43 -17.48 -8.29
N GLN A 130 1.39 -17.12 -9.58
CA GLN A 130 1.50 -18.08 -10.67
C GLN A 130 2.85 -18.81 -10.67
N ALA A 131 3.97 -18.10 -10.50
CA ALA A 131 5.30 -18.69 -10.49
C ALA A 131 5.53 -19.65 -9.30
N GLN A 132 4.93 -19.35 -8.15
CA GLN A 132 5.00 -20.22 -6.96
C GLN A 132 3.95 -21.33 -6.95
N GLY A 133 3.03 -21.34 -7.92
CA GLY A 133 1.92 -22.30 -7.95
C GLY A 133 0.86 -22.06 -6.87
N ILE A 134 0.75 -20.85 -6.33
CA ILE A 134 -0.24 -20.50 -5.30
C ILE A 134 -1.59 -20.27 -5.97
N GLY A 135 -2.61 -21.05 -5.59
CA GLY A 135 -3.98 -20.88 -6.05
C GLY A 135 -4.21 -21.26 -7.52
N THR A 136 -3.33 -22.07 -8.11
CA THR A 136 -3.46 -22.51 -9.51
C THR A 136 -4.73 -23.33 -9.74
N MET A 137 -5.22 -24.02 -8.72
CA MET A 137 -6.48 -24.76 -8.79
C MET A 137 -7.70 -23.87 -8.50
N GLN A 138 -7.53 -22.59 -8.18
CA GLN A 138 -8.61 -21.73 -7.69
C GLN A 138 -9.02 -20.66 -8.70
N ALA A 139 -10.31 -20.64 -9.06
CA ALA A 139 -10.86 -19.70 -10.03
C ALA A 139 -10.75 -18.23 -9.59
N ALA A 140 -10.74 -17.98 -8.27
CA ALA A 140 -10.64 -16.63 -7.71
C ALA A 140 -9.36 -15.90 -8.16
N LEU A 141 -8.24 -16.61 -8.29
CA LEU A 141 -6.98 -16.05 -8.78
C LEU A 141 -7.11 -15.52 -10.19
N TYR A 142 -7.57 -16.36 -11.12
CA TYR A 142 -7.70 -16.00 -12.53
C TYR A 142 -8.72 -14.89 -12.75
N ILE A 143 -9.83 -14.89 -12.00
CA ILE A 143 -10.84 -13.83 -12.05
C ILE A 143 -10.20 -12.50 -11.62
N ALA A 144 -9.61 -12.42 -10.42
CA ALA A 144 -9.03 -11.19 -9.91
C ALA A 144 -7.88 -10.67 -10.79
N TRP A 145 -7.06 -11.58 -11.32
CA TRP A 145 -5.96 -11.24 -12.21
C TRP A 145 -6.44 -10.72 -13.58
N SER A 146 -7.48 -11.32 -14.15
CA SER A 146 -8.08 -10.85 -15.40
C SER A 146 -8.76 -9.48 -15.24
N GLU A 147 -9.46 -9.24 -14.13
CA GLU A 147 -10.10 -7.95 -13.83
C GLU A 147 -9.05 -6.83 -13.71
N GLU A 148 -7.89 -7.11 -13.12
CA GLU A 148 -6.79 -6.15 -13.03
C GLU A 148 -6.17 -5.83 -14.40
N ASN A 149 -6.06 -6.83 -15.30
CA ASN A 149 -5.62 -6.60 -16.67
C ASN A 149 -6.66 -5.80 -17.48
N GLU A 150 -7.94 -6.06 -17.26
CA GLU A 150 -9.05 -5.32 -17.87
C GLU A 150 -9.01 -3.84 -17.45
N LYS A 151 -8.80 -3.54 -16.17
CA LYS A 151 -8.64 -2.15 -15.68
C LYS A 151 -7.46 -1.41 -16.33
N ARG A 152 -6.39 -2.12 -16.68
CA ARG A 152 -5.23 -1.56 -17.40
C ARG A 152 -5.44 -1.46 -18.91
N GLY A 153 -6.57 -1.95 -19.43
CA GLY A 153 -6.90 -1.97 -20.86
C GLY A 153 -6.28 -3.13 -21.64
N ASN A 154 -5.61 -4.09 -20.99
CA ASN A 154 -5.00 -5.22 -21.68
C ASN A 154 -5.97 -6.41 -21.79
N LEU A 155 -6.92 -6.29 -22.72
CA LEU A 155 -7.99 -7.27 -22.93
C LEU A 155 -7.48 -8.63 -23.45
N LYS A 156 -6.42 -8.62 -24.27
CA LYS A 156 -5.81 -9.86 -24.79
C LYS A 156 -5.20 -10.70 -23.67
N MET A 157 -4.49 -10.04 -22.75
CA MET A 157 -3.92 -10.73 -21.59
C MET A 157 -5.02 -11.24 -20.65
N ALA A 158 -6.07 -10.45 -20.42
CA ALA A 158 -7.21 -10.88 -19.60
C ALA A 158 -7.88 -12.15 -20.13
N ASP A 159 -8.08 -12.26 -21.45
CA ASP A 159 -8.63 -13.46 -22.09
C ASP A 159 -7.68 -14.67 -21.96
N SER A 160 -6.37 -14.47 -22.20
CA SER A 160 -5.36 -15.52 -22.04
C SER A 160 -5.32 -16.07 -20.61
N ILE A 161 -5.45 -15.21 -19.60
CA ILE A 161 -5.51 -15.63 -18.18
C ILE A 161 -6.73 -16.51 -17.91
N PHE A 162 -7.92 -16.16 -18.45
CA PHE A 162 -9.10 -17.01 -18.33
C PHE A 162 -8.90 -18.37 -19.00
N GLN A 163 -8.36 -18.38 -20.22
CA GLN A 163 -8.06 -19.63 -20.92
C GLN A 163 -7.08 -20.50 -20.14
N ASN A 164 -6.06 -19.88 -19.52
CA ASN A 164 -5.12 -20.59 -18.66
C ASN A 164 -5.83 -21.21 -17.43
N GLY A 165 -6.71 -20.47 -16.75
CA GLY A 165 -7.50 -21.01 -15.64
C GLY A 165 -8.39 -22.18 -16.04
N VAL A 166 -8.94 -22.16 -17.26
CA VAL A 166 -9.72 -23.27 -17.80
C VAL A 166 -8.82 -24.48 -18.10
N LYS A 167 -7.64 -24.27 -18.69
CA LYS A 167 -6.64 -25.32 -18.93
C LYS A 167 -6.17 -25.98 -17.63
N CYS A 168 -5.98 -25.17 -16.57
CA CYS A 168 -5.62 -25.66 -15.24
C CYS A 168 -6.80 -26.35 -14.51
N GLY A 169 -8.03 -26.27 -14.99
CA GLY A 169 -9.18 -26.91 -14.34
C GLY A 169 -9.62 -26.23 -13.04
N ALA A 170 -9.42 -24.90 -12.94
CA ALA A 170 -9.64 -24.16 -11.71
C ALA A 170 -11.11 -24.18 -11.22
N GLN A 171 -11.31 -24.31 -9.91
CA GLN A 171 -12.62 -24.44 -9.26
C GLN A 171 -13.04 -23.15 -8.52
N PRO A 172 -14.34 -22.83 -8.44
CA PRO A 172 -15.46 -23.41 -9.17
C PRO A 172 -15.41 -23.07 -10.66
N SER A 173 -15.41 -24.08 -11.53
CA SER A 173 -15.27 -23.90 -12.98
C SER A 173 -16.43 -23.10 -13.58
N GLU A 174 -17.64 -23.28 -13.06
CA GLU A 174 -18.83 -22.54 -13.51
C GLU A 174 -18.66 -21.02 -13.31
N LYS A 175 -18.14 -20.62 -12.14
CA LYS A 175 -17.85 -19.22 -11.84
C LYS A 175 -16.80 -18.66 -12.80
N LEU A 176 -15.74 -19.41 -13.08
CA LEU A 176 -14.71 -19.00 -14.03
C LEU A 176 -15.29 -18.74 -15.43
N HIS A 177 -16.07 -19.68 -15.97
CA HIS A 177 -16.69 -19.53 -17.29
C HIS A 177 -17.71 -18.39 -17.33
N ALA A 178 -18.48 -18.19 -16.25
CA ALA A 178 -19.43 -17.08 -16.18
C ALA A 178 -18.71 -15.72 -16.25
N PHE A 179 -17.60 -15.55 -15.51
CA PHE A 179 -16.79 -14.34 -15.56
C PHE A 179 -16.09 -14.17 -16.91
N HIS A 180 -15.61 -15.25 -17.54
CA HIS A 180 -15.02 -15.20 -18.87
C HIS A 180 -16.02 -14.73 -19.93
N ARG A 181 -17.24 -15.29 -19.95
CA ARG A 181 -18.33 -14.81 -20.81
C ARG A 181 -18.70 -13.35 -20.53
N ALA A 182 -18.69 -12.95 -19.27
CA ALA A 182 -18.97 -11.56 -18.89
C ALA A 182 -17.90 -10.59 -19.41
N LEU A 183 -16.60 -10.96 -19.34
CA LEU A 183 -15.51 -10.19 -19.96
C LEU A 183 -15.75 -10.06 -21.47
N GLN A 184 -15.95 -11.18 -22.17
CA GLN A 184 -16.18 -11.18 -23.62
C GLN A 184 -17.35 -10.27 -24.00
N ALA A 185 -18.46 -10.33 -23.26
CA ALA A 185 -19.62 -9.47 -23.49
C ALA A 185 -19.32 -7.98 -23.26
N ARG A 186 -18.49 -7.62 -22.26
CA ARG A 186 -18.05 -6.24 -22.03
C ARG A 186 -17.14 -5.75 -23.16
N VAL A 187 -16.19 -6.57 -23.60
CA VAL A 187 -15.28 -6.26 -24.71
C VAL A 187 -16.05 -6.05 -26.02
N CYS A 188 -17.00 -6.93 -26.35
CA CYS A 188 -17.85 -6.77 -27.53
C CYS A 188 -18.65 -5.46 -27.49
N ARG A 189 -19.23 -5.12 -26.32
CA ARG A 189 -19.95 -3.85 -26.13
C ARG A 189 -19.03 -2.64 -26.31
N GLN A 190 -17.85 -2.66 -25.71
CA GLN A 190 -16.87 -1.58 -25.85
C GLN A 190 -16.44 -1.38 -27.32
N MET A 191 -16.21 -2.48 -28.05
CA MET A 191 -15.88 -2.43 -29.47
C MET A 191 -17.03 -1.79 -30.29
N MET A 192 -18.27 -2.23 -30.07
CA MET A 192 -19.44 -1.67 -30.77
C MET A 192 -19.65 -0.18 -30.46
N SER A 193 -19.50 0.24 -29.20
CA SER A 193 -19.60 1.65 -28.82
C SER A 193 -18.53 2.50 -29.50
N SER A 194 -17.28 2.02 -29.55
CA SER A 194 -16.18 2.74 -30.22
C SER A 194 -16.38 2.92 -31.73
N MET A 195 -17.12 2.00 -32.38
CA MET A 195 -17.49 2.12 -33.79
C MET A 195 -18.66 3.11 -34.00
N THR A 196 -19.62 3.17 -33.06
CA THR A 196 -20.75 4.10 -33.16
C THR A 196 -20.34 5.55 -32.91
N ASP A 197 -19.37 5.78 -32.02
CA ASP A 197 -18.87 7.13 -31.73
C ASP A 197 -18.08 7.68 -32.92
N GLN A 198 -17.20 6.87 -33.54
CA GLN A 198 -16.50 7.25 -34.78
C GLN A 198 -17.44 7.55 -35.95
N LYS A 199 -18.63 6.94 -35.99
CA LYS A 199 -19.61 7.18 -37.04
C LYS A 199 -20.37 8.50 -36.85
N LYS A 200 -20.57 8.94 -35.61
CA LYS A 200 -21.22 10.23 -35.31
C LYS A 200 -20.32 11.41 -35.63
N ASP A 201 -19.03 11.31 -35.31
CA ASP A 201 -18.07 12.38 -35.60
C ASP A 201 -17.94 12.63 -37.12
N HIS A 202 -18.08 11.59 -37.95
CA HIS A 202 -18.01 11.72 -39.41
C HIS A 202 -19.24 12.38 -40.05
N ASP A 203 -20.41 12.33 -39.40
CA ASP A 203 -21.66 12.92 -39.92
C ASP A 203 -21.85 14.39 -39.46
N ASP A 204 -21.10 14.87 -38.45
CA ASP A 204 -21.16 16.24 -37.91
C ASP A 204 -20.02 17.16 -38.44
N ASP A 205 -19.08 16.64 -39.24
CA ASP A 205 -17.91 17.38 -39.76
C ASP A 205 -18.17 18.16 -41.08
N GLU A 206 -19.41 18.21 -41.60
CA GLU A 206 -19.69 18.97 -42.84
C GLU A 206 -19.74 20.50 -42.60
N ASP A 207 -19.89 20.98 -41.36
CA ASP A 207 -19.99 22.43 -41.06
C ASP A 207 -19.39 22.82 -39.68
N GLY A 208 -18.08 22.67 -39.46
CA GLY A 208 -17.46 23.06 -38.18
C GLY A 208 -15.98 23.43 -38.25
N GLU A 209 -15.67 24.73 -38.31
CA GLU A 209 -14.32 25.29 -38.13
C GLU A 209 -13.82 25.05 -36.68
N GLY A 210 -13.33 23.85 -36.41
CA GLY A 210 -12.78 23.44 -35.12
C GLY A 210 -11.37 24.01 -34.93
N SER A 211 -11.21 24.89 -33.94
CA SER A 211 -9.90 25.37 -33.50
C SER A 211 -9.11 24.22 -32.87
N GLU A 212 -8.13 23.65 -33.59
CA GLU A 212 -7.29 22.55 -33.08
C GLU A 212 -6.56 22.97 -31.78
N GLU A 213 -6.89 22.33 -30.66
CA GLU A 213 -6.16 22.52 -29.41
C GLU A 213 -4.70 22.04 -29.54
N PRO A 214 -3.71 22.77 -28.98
CA PRO A 214 -2.30 22.44 -29.17
C PRO A 214 -1.93 21.11 -28.50
N GLN A 215 -1.69 20.07 -29.31
CA GLN A 215 -1.24 18.75 -28.86
C GLN A 215 0.24 18.78 -28.44
N ARG A 216 0.59 18.03 -27.38
CA ARG A 216 1.99 17.90 -26.91
C ARG A 216 2.82 17.15 -27.95
N SER A 217 3.87 17.79 -28.45
CA SER A 217 4.84 17.17 -29.35
C SER A 217 6.00 16.56 -28.55
N SER A 218 6.26 15.27 -28.77
CA SER A 218 7.33 14.52 -28.08
C SER A 218 8.71 15.02 -28.48
N LEU A 219 9.64 15.09 -27.52
CA LEU A 219 11.05 15.47 -27.73
C LEU A 219 11.27 16.86 -28.36
N VAL A 220 10.30 17.76 -28.26
CA VAL A 220 10.46 19.13 -28.74
C VAL A 220 11.34 19.95 -27.80
N GLU A 221 12.27 20.68 -28.40
CA GLU A 221 13.17 21.58 -27.70
C GLU A 221 12.40 22.74 -27.04
N LEU A 222 12.57 22.90 -25.73
CA LEU A 222 11.99 24.01 -24.98
C LEU A 222 12.90 25.24 -25.07
N LYS A 223 12.39 26.35 -25.61
CA LYS A 223 13.12 27.62 -25.62
C LYS A 223 13.18 28.23 -24.22
N ALA A 224 14.37 28.56 -23.73
CA ALA A 224 14.53 29.33 -22.50
C ALA A 224 14.04 30.77 -22.70
N LYS A 225 13.02 31.19 -21.96
CA LYS A 225 12.54 32.58 -21.97
C LYS A 225 13.34 33.41 -20.97
N GLY A 226 14.24 34.26 -21.46
CA GLY A 226 14.88 35.30 -20.63
C GLY A 226 16.23 35.81 -21.17
N LYS A 227 16.27 37.05 -21.65
CA LYS A 227 17.53 37.79 -21.81
C LYS A 227 17.82 38.52 -20.50
N LYS A 228 18.84 38.07 -19.76
CA LYS A 228 19.87 38.85 -19.02
C LYS A 228 20.29 38.21 -17.68
N LYS A 229 21.58 37.86 -17.64
CA LYS A 229 22.58 37.87 -16.54
C LYS A 229 22.34 37.05 -15.24
N ALA A 230 23.13 35.97 -15.13
CA ALA A 230 24.10 35.66 -14.08
C ALA A 230 23.81 34.54 -13.04
N VAL A 231 24.68 33.51 -13.12
CA VAL A 231 25.26 32.62 -12.09
C VAL A 231 24.39 31.45 -11.56
N VAL A 232 25.05 30.27 -11.55
CA VAL A 232 24.61 28.88 -11.27
C VAL A 232 24.00 28.14 -12.48
N PRO A 233 24.59 27.00 -12.93
CA PRO A 233 24.06 26.22 -14.05
C PRO A 233 22.85 25.39 -13.58
N ILE A 234 21.70 26.02 -13.45
CA ILE A 234 20.42 25.32 -13.35
C ILE A 234 19.47 26.00 -14.34
N ASN A 235 19.51 25.54 -15.59
CA ASN A 235 18.48 25.86 -16.57
C ASN A 235 17.16 25.23 -16.12
N ARG A 236 16.38 25.93 -15.30
CA ARG A 236 14.95 25.65 -15.13
C ARG A 236 14.20 26.36 -16.25
N ALA A 237 13.89 25.64 -17.32
CA ALA A 237 12.93 26.12 -18.32
C ALA A 237 11.51 26.04 -17.71
N SER A 238 10.87 27.19 -17.53
CA SER A 238 9.43 27.25 -17.24
C SER A 238 8.64 26.97 -18.52
N ALA A 239 7.53 26.26 -18.40
CA ALA A 239 6.73 25.73 -19.50
C ALA A 239 6.12 26.85 -20.37
N SER A 240 6.67 27.05 -21.57
CA SER A 240 5.94 27.62 -22.70
C SER A 240 6.56 27.11 -24.00
N VAL A 241 5.79 26.32 -24.76
CA VAL A 241 6.21 25.71 -26.03
C VAL A 241 6.12 26.75 -27.13
N GLY A 242 7.22 26.98 -27.84
CA GLY A 242 7.27 27.86 -29.01
C GLY A 242 8.25 27.32 -30.04
N TYR A 243 7.77 27.12 -31.27
CA TYR A 243 8.48 26.52 -32.39
C TYR A 243 9.80 27.23 -32.74
N ALA A 244 10.88 26.47 -32.97
CA ALA A 244 11.78 26.62 -34.13
C ALA A 244 12.81 25.47 -34.22
N ARG A 245 13.24 25.23 -35.47
CA ARG A 245 14.13 24.20 -36.03
C ARG A 245 15.56 24.13 -35.45
N GLY A 246 16.09 22.90 -35.38
CA GLY A 246 17.41 22.57 -35.94
C GLY A 246 18.45 21.90 -35.02
N LEU A 247 18.48 20.56 -34.95
CA LEU A 247 19.65 19.81 -34.48
C LEU A 247 20.58 19.50 -35.66
N HIS A 248 21.79 20.06 -35.64
CA HIS A 248 22.88 19.66 -36.56
C HIS A 248 23.50 18.36 -36.04
N PHE A 249 23.31 17.27 -36.78
CA PHE A 249 23.92 15.97 -36.47
C PHE A 249 25.40 15.97 -36.89
N LYS A 250 26.33 15.84 -35.94
CA LYS A 250 27.69 15.36 -36.26
C LYS A 250 27.70 13.86 -36.04
N GLN A 251 27.66 13.11 -37.13
CA GLN A 251 27.75 11.65 -37.11
C GLN A 251 29.14 11.23 -36.60
N PRO A 252 29.25 10.46 -35.49
CA PRO A 252 30.53 9.87 -35.13
C PRO A 252 30.87 8.82 -36.19
N LEU A 253 32.12 8.84 -36.69
CA LEU A 253 32.67 7.74 -37.49
C LEU A 253 32.50 6.44 -36.69
N GLY A 254 31.67 5.53 -37.20
CA GLY A 254 31.32 4.29 -36.50
C GLY A 254 32.55 3.42 -36.19
N PRO A 255 32.49 2.60 -35.12
CA PRO A 255 33.62 1.77 -34.72
C PRO A 255 34.03 0.80 -35.84
N LYS A 256 35.35 0.56 -35.97
CA LYS A 256 35.92 -0.40 -36.93
C LYS A 256 35.25 -1.76 -36.79
N GLN A 257 34.87 -2.34 -37.93
CA GLN A 257 34.14 -3.60 -38.03
C GLN A 257 34.89 -4.75 -37.36
N ASN A 258 34.42 -5.14 -36.17
CA ASN A 258 34.60 -6.50 -35.65
C ASN A 258 33.30 -7.26 -35.94
N SER A 259 33.40 -8.57 -36.22
CA SER A 259 32.30 -9.45 -36.67
C SER A 259 30.98 -9.19 -35.94
N ARG A 260 29.97 -8.71 -36.67
CA ARG A 260 28.64 -8.38 -36.16
C ARG A 260 27.80 -9.65 -36.10
N LEU A 261 27.26 -9.97 -34.93
CA LEU A 261 26.22 -11.00 -34.78
C LEU A 261 24.96 -10.53 -35.51
N GLU A 262 24.41 -11.34 -36.41
CA GLU A 262 23.10 -11.09 -37.01
C GLU A 262 22.01 -11.39 -35.97
N ILE A 263 21.11 -10.44 -35.79
CA ILE A 263 19.96 -10.60 -34.89
C ILE A 263 18.97 -11.54 -35.58
N PHE A 264 18.44 -12.50 -34.83
CA PHE A 264 17.44 -13.44 -35.32
C PHE A 264 16.23 -12.71 -35.88
N ASP A 265 15.82 -13.08 -37.10
CA ASP A 265 14.65 -12.53 -37.79
C ASP A 265 13.49 -13.52 -37.67
N GLU A 266 12.61 -13.26 -36.70
CA GLU A 266 11.43 -14.08 -36.41
C GLU A 266 10.49 -14.22 -37.63
N ASN A 267 10.56 -13.31 -38.61
CA ASN A 267 9.72 -13.36 -39.81
C ASN A 267 10.14 -14.45 -40.82
N LYS A 268 11.37 -14.97 -40.72
CA LYS A 268 11.84 -16.04 -41.63
C LYS A 268 11.29 -17.41 -41.29
N ASN A 269 10.74 -17.60 -40.09
CA ASN A 269 10.16 -18.88 -39.68
C ASN A 269 8.88 -18.68 -38.84
N PRO A 270 7.74 -18.33 -39.48
CA PRO A 270 6.49 -17.99 -38.80
C PRO A 270 5.82 -19.17 -38.05
N GLU A 271 6.31 -20.40 -38.24
CA GLU A 271 5.82 -21.61 -37.54
C GLU A 271 6.46 -21.83 -36.17
N THR A 272 7.43 -21.00 -35.77
CA THR A 272 8.02 -21.10 -34.43
C THR A 272 7.05 -20.50 -33.42
N GLU A 273 6.25 -21.33 -32.74
CA GLU A 273 5.45 -20.84 -31.61
C GLU A 273 6.38 -20.17 -30.59
N PRO A 274 6.06 -18.94 -30.13
CA PRO A 274 6.81 -18.30 -29.06
C PRO A 274 6.84 -19.26 -27.87
N GLN A 275 8.03 -19.67 -27.41
CA GLN A 275 8.12 -20.46 -26.20
C GLN A 275 7.40 -19.70 -25.08
N GLU A 276 6.42 -20.35 -24.43
CA GLU A 276 5.84 -19.80 -23.21
C GLU A 276 7.01 -19.48 -22.26
N PRO A 277 7.11 -18.24 -21.76
CA PRO A 277 8.25 -17.82 -20.98
C PRO A 277 8.39 -18.78 -19.79
N ARG A 278 9.55 -19.44 -19.68
CA ARG A 278 9.86 -20.29 -18.54
C ARG A 278 9.65 -19.45 -17.28
N LEU A 279 8.80 -19.94 -16.39
CA LEU A 279 8.50 -19.30 -15.12
C LEU A 279 9.82 -19.05 -14.38
N GLU A 280 10.25 -17.78 -14.31
CA GLU A 280 11.41 -17.40 -13.52
C GLU A 280 11.12 -17.78 -12.06
N ILE A 281 12.08 -18.41 -11.40
CA ILE A 281 11.96 -18.77 -9.99
C ILE A 281 12.11 -17.48 -9.19
N TRP A 282 11.00 -16.92 -8.74
CA TRP A 282 11.01 -15.77 -7.83
C TRP A 282 11.50 -16.21 -6.45
N THR A 283 12.60 -15.64 -5.97
CA THR A 283 13.18 -15.97 -4.66
C THR A 283 12.54 -15.21 -3.50
N ALA A 284 11.80 -14.12 -3.78
CA ALA A 284 11.10 -13.34 -2.77
C ALA A 284 9.80 -12.74 -3.33
N PRO A 285 8.76 -12.57 -2.50
CA PRO A 285 7.53 -11.90 -2.91
C PRO A 285 7.81 -10.41 -3.22
N PRO A 286 7.09 -9.82 -4.20
CA PRO A 286 7.22 -8.40 -4.53
C PRO A 286 6.96 -7.50 -3.31
N THR A 287 7.68 -6.39 -3.25
CA THR A 287 7.47 -5.41 -2.18
C THR A 287 6.18 -4.62 -2.43
N ALA A 288 5.32 -4.52 -1.42
CA ALA A 288 4.06 -3.78 -1.52
C ALA A 288 4.20 -2.29 -1.90
N ARG A 289 5.39 -1.70 -1.71
CA ARG A 289 5.69 -0.30 -2.04
C ARG A 289 7.05 -0.16 -2.71
N ALA A 290 7.10 0.67 -3.75
CA ALA A 290 8.34 1.07 -4.39
C ALA A 290 9.10 2.09 -3.52
N LYS A 291 9.98 1.59 -2.65
CA LYS A 291 10.75 2.39 -1.66
C LYS A 291 11.55 3.56 -2.24
N GLU A 292 11.89 3.52 -3.53
CA GLU A 292 12.66 4.56 -4.23
C GLU A 292 11.77 5.65 -4.85
N ASN A 293 10.48 5.35 -5.07
CA ASN A 293 9.51 6.29 -5.62
C ASN A 293 8.78 7.10 -4.53
N GLU A 294 8.81 6.63 -3.27
CA GLU A 294 8.16 7.27 -2.13
C GLU A 294 9.17 7.79 -1.11
N GLN A 295 9.22 9.11 -0.91
CA GLN A 295 9.92 9.68 0.24
C GLN A 295 9.03 9.62 1.48
N LYS A 296 9.48 8.94 2.54
CA LYS A 296 8.75 8.95 3.82
C LYS A 296 8.81 10.35 4.43
N PRO A 297 7.69 10.87 4.95
CA PRO A 297 7.69 12.18 5.60
C PRO A 297 8.64 12.13 6.80
N GLU A 298 9.60 13.05 6.83
CA GLU A 298 10.31 13.34 8.08
C GLU A 298 9.32 13.87 9.11
N LYS A 299 9.65 13.67 10.39
CA LYS A 299 8.89 14.32 11.46
C LYS A 299 8.81 15.80 11.11
N TRP A 300 7.62 16.40 11.17
CA TRP A 300 7.52 17.85 11.27
C TRP A 300 8.31 18.24 12.53
N THR A 301 9.59 18.51 12.37
CA THR A 301 10.31 19.28 13.36
C THR A 301 9.50 20.55 13.45
N ASN A 302 9.03 20.86 14.65
CA ASN A 302 8.51 22.18 14.94
C ASN A 302 9.65 23.16 14.66
N VAL A 303 9.82 23.52 13.38
CA VAL A 303 10.63 24.64 12.95
C VAL A 303 9.81 25.84 13.41
N LYS A 304 9.89 26.11 14.72
CA LYS A 304 9.95 27.48 15.18
C LYS A 304 11.11 28.04 14.38
N LEU A 305 10.80 28.70 13.25
CA LEU A 305 11.74 29.54 12.54
C LEU A 305 12.52 30.28 13.64
N PRO A 306 13.84 30.07 13.79
CA PRO A 306 14.59 30.87 14.72
C PRO A 306 14.39 32.30 14.23
N LEU A 307 13.66 33.10 15.01
CA LEU A 307 13.66 34.53 14.83
C LEU A 307 15.13 34.91 15.00
N LYS A 308 15.82 35.10 13.87
CA LYS A 308 17.21 35.54 13.89
C LYS A 308 17.17 36.92 14.55
N SER A 309 17.44 36.94 15.85
CA SER A 309 17.86 38.14 16.55
C SER A 309 19.17 38.57 15.90
N ARG A 310 19.04 39.34 14.82
CA ARG A 310 20.14 40.15 14.31
C ARG A 310 20.17 41.38 15.21
N SER A 311 20.97 41.27 16.26
CA SER A 311 21.53 42.44 16.94
C SER A 311 22.28 43.25 15.88
N GLY A 312 21.71 44.38 15.46
CA GLY A 312 22.34 45.28 14.49
C GLY A 312 21.35 46.12 13.68
N LEU A 313 20.85 47.19 14.32
CA LEU A 313 20.50 48.50 13.74
C LEU A 313 19.93 48.55 12.30
N SER A 314 18.61 48.78 12.20
CA SER A 314 18.04 49.91 11.46
C SER A 314 16.57 50.06 11.87
N VAL A 315 16.23 51.18 12.53
CA VAL A 315 14.86 51.52 12.90
C VAL A 315 14.14 51.95 11.63
N ALA A 316 13.36 51.04 11.04
CA ALA A 316 12.30 51.38 10.11
C ALA A 316 10.97 51.28 10.86
N VAL A 317 10.27 52.40 10.98
CA VAL A 317 8.95 52.50 11.60
C VAL A 317 7.97 51.58 10.85
N PRO A 318 7.32 50.60 11.51
CA PRO A 318 6.29 49.80 10.85
C PRO A 318 5.06 50.66 10.54
N PRO A 319 4.41 50.52 9.37
CA PRO A 319 3.16 51.21 9.09
C PRO A 319 2.05 50.72 10.05
N PRO A 320 1.07 51.56 10.41
CA PRO A 320 0.05 51.21 11.38
C PRO A 320 -0.81 50.06 10.84
N LEU A 321 -0.80 48.93 11.54
CA LEU A 321 -1.69 47.80 11.29
C LEU A 321 -3.13 48.20 11.67
N PRO A 322 -4.14 47.83 10.85
CA PRO A 322 -5.53 48.11 11.16
C PRO A 322 -5.95 47.45 12.48
N THR A 323 -6.54 48.25 13.36
CA THR A 323 -7.11 47.85 14.65
C THR A 323 -8.31 46.95 14.46
N PHE A 324 -8.09 45.64 14.36
CA PHE A 324 -9.12 44.65 14.61
C PHE A 324 -8.76 43.95 15.92
N GLN A 325 -9.54 44.21 16.98
CA GLN A 325 -9.48 43.42 18.22
C GLN A 325 -10.44 42.24 18.05
N PRO A 326 -9.94 40.98 18.01
CA PRO A 326 -10.81 39.83 18.18
C PRO A 326 -11.56 39.98 19.50
N PHE A 327 -12.86 39.70 19.50
CA PHE A 327 -13.70 39.77 20.70
C PHE A 327 -13.11 38.87 21.80
N VAL A 328 -12.71 39.48 22.92
CA VAL A 328 -12.26 38.78 24.14
C VAL A 328 -13.45 38.76 25.08
N GLU A 329 -13.97 37.57 25.39
CA GLU A 329 -15.03 37.40 26.40
C GLU A 329 -14.53 37.90 27.77
N GLU A 330 -15.37 38.70 28.43
CA GLU A 330 -15.02 39.61 29.54
C GLU A 330 -14.74 38.89 30.89
N ASP A 331 -14.67 37.56 30.91
CA ASP A 331 -14.48 36.75 32.13
C ASP A 331 -13.14 36.00 32.22
N HIS A 332 -12.17 36.31 31.36
CA HIS A 332 -10.83 35.70 31.43
C HIS A 332 -9.75 36.69 31.89
N GLN A 333 -9.83 37.10 33.17
CA GLN A 333 -8.68 37.64 33.88
C GLN A 333 -7.64 36.49 34.06
N PRO A 334 -6.46 36.50 33.41
CA PRO A 334 -5.46 35.50 33.70
C PRO A 334 -4.98 35.69 35.16
N PRO A 335 -4.89 34.62 35.97
CA PRO A 335 -4.36 34.75 37.33
C PRO A 335 -2.91 35.25 37.26
N ALA A 336 -2.59 36.23 38.11
CA ALA A 336 -1.25 36.79 38.25
C ALA A 336 -0.26 35.68 38.60
N VAL A 337 0.66 35.39 37.68
CA VAL A 337 1.69 34.37 37.87
C VAL A 337 2.77 34.92 38.78
N THR A 338 2.80 34.50 40.05
CA THR A 338 3.93 34.74 40.95
C THR A 338 5.12 33.85 40.53
N PRO A 339 6.35 34.39 40.44
CA PRO A 339 7.51 33.61 40.04
C PRO A 339 7.99 32.75 41.21
N CYS A 340 7.42 31.55 41.37
CA CYS A 340 7.99 30.54 42.26
C CYS A 340 9.19 29.88 41.56
N LYS A 341 10.41 30.15 42.06
CA LYS A 341 11.62 29.42 41.68
C LYS A 341 11.50 27.96 42.15
N ILE A 342 11.18 27.06 41.23
CA ILE A 342 11.20 25.61 41.50
C ILE A 342 12.66 25.15 41.41
N ASN A 343 13.21 24.67 42.52
CA ASN A 343 14.55 24.05 42.56
C ASN A 343 14.51 22.71 41.79
N PRO A 344 15.39 22.49 40.78
CA PRO A 344 15.37 21.29 39.94
C PRO A 344 15.86 20.00 40.64
N ALA A 345 16.21 20.06 41.93
CA ALA A 345 16.82 18.94 42.66
C ALA A 345 15.83 17.93 43.28
N VAL A 346 14.51 18.14 43.17
CA VAL A 346 13.50 17.26 43.81
C VAL A 346 12.57 16.53 42.85
N ASN A 347 12.86 16.52 41.55
CA ASN A 347 12.12 15.70 40.60
C ASN A 347 12.77 14.31 40.44
N SER A 348 12.74 13.52 41.52
CA SER A 348 12.91 12.07 41.43
C SER A 348 11.56 11.44 41.13
N VAL A 349 11.01 11.69 39.95
CA VAL A 349 9.88 10.94 39.42
C VAL A 349 10.41 10.08 38.28
N LEU A 350 10.18 8.77 38.42
CA LEU A 350 10.60 7.69 37.54
C LEU A 350 10.42 8.09 36.08
N SER A 351 11.55 8.31 35.40
CA SER A 351 11.61 8.47 33.95
C SER A 351 11.15 7.14 33.33
N ALA A 352 9.88 7.08 32.92
CA ALA A 352 9.44 6.07 31.96
C ALA A 352 10.40 6.16 30.77
N ARG A 353 11.16 5.08 30.53
CA ARG A 353 12.04 4.96 29.37
C ARG A 353 11.25 5.38 28.15
N LYS A 354 11.60 6.52 27.57
CA LYS A 354 11.14 6.93 26.24
C LYS A 354 11.42 5.75 25.30
N PRO A 355 10.44 5.19 24.58
CA PRO A 355 10.76 4.23 23.54
C PRO A 355 11.61 4.97 22.52
N CYS A 356 12.91 4.67 22.53
CA CYS A 356 13.82 5.02 21.47
C CYS A 356 13.30 4.29 20.25
N ARG A 357 12.50 4.97 19.42
CA ARG A 357 12.23 4.52 18.05
C ARG A 357 13.56 4.61 17.29
N VAL A 358 14.41 3.61 17.48
CA VAL A 358 15.33 3.20 16.43
C VAL A 358 14.42 2.73 15.32
N GLN A 359 14.33 3.55 14.28
CA GLN A 359 13.55 3.28 13.08
C GLN A 359 14.30 2.19 12.29
N GLU A 360 14.42 0.99 12.85
CA GLU A 360 14.68 -0.18 12.05
C GLU A 360 13.37 -0.50 11.35
N THR A 361 13.36 -0.26 10.03
CA THR A 361 12.24 -0.68 9.20
C THR A 361 11.93 -2.15 9.46
N PRO A 362 10.66 -2.59 9.46
CA PRO A 362 10.32 -4.01 9.59
C PRO A 362 11.07 -4.92 8.59
N LEU A 363 11.48 -4.35 7.45
CA LEU A 363 12.39 -4.95 6.46
C LEU A 363 13.78 -5.31 7.00
N LYS A 364 14.34 -4.54 7.93
CA LYS A 364 15.66 -4.79 8.53
C LYS A 364 15.61 -5.92 9.56
N MET A 365 14.52 -6.01 10.32
CA MET A 365 14.24 -7.12 11.24
C MET A 365 14.06 -8.45 10.51
N LEU A 366 13.49 -8.40 9.29
CA LEU A 366 13.31 -9.57 8.43
C LEU A 366 14.50 -9.88 7.52
N SER A 367 15.47 -8.97 7.33
CA SER A 367 16.72 -9.28 6.64
C SER A 367 17.70 -10.10 7.50
N GLN A 368 17.62 -10.03 8.84
CA GLN A 368 18.34 -10.98 9.71
C GLN A 368 17.86 -12.42 9.49
N HIS A 369 16.54 -12.62 9.35
CA HIS A 369 15.91 -13.62 8.46
C HIS A 369 16.82 -14.51 7.59
N THR A 370 17.29 -13.86 6.52
CA THR A 370 17.76 -14.52 5.31
C THR A 370 19.29 -14.48 5.19
N GLN A 371 19.96 -13.60 5.93
CA GLN A 371 21.43 -13.49 5.88
C GLN A 371 22.16 -14.58 6.68
N HIS A 372 21.52 -15.21 7.67
CA HIS A 372 22.16 -16.25 8.48
C HIS A 372 22.17 -17.64 7.83
N ALA A 373 21.59 -17.80 6.63
CA ALA A 373 21.70 -19.04 5.87
C ALA A 373 22.93 -19.09 4.94
N ALA A 374 23.61 -17.96 4.71
CA ALA A 374 24.63 -17.85 3.66
C ALA A 374 26.07 -17.59 4.14
N GLU A 375 26.33 -17.33 5.42
CA GLU A 375 27.70 -17.13 5.92
C GLU A 375 27.95 -17.88 7.22
N GLY A 376 29.00 -18.70 7.25
CA GLY A 376 29.43 -19.57 8.34
C GLY A 376 29.91 -18.85 9.60
N LYS A 377 29.08 -17.98 10.17
CA LYS A 377 29.25 -17.45 11.53
C LYS A 377 28.53 -18.38 12.53
N PRO A 378 29.07 -18.55 13.76
CA PRO A 378 28.40 -19.33 14.79
C PRO A 378 26.99 -18.78 15.02
N ARG A 379 25.99 -19.67 15.01
CA ARG A 379 24.56 -19.32 15.18
C ARG A 379 24.40 -18.56 16.49
N GLU A 380 24.17 -17.25 16.41
CA GLU A 380 23.80 -16.42 17.56
C GLU A 380 22.40 -16.85 18.01
N GLN A 381 22.34 -17.72 19.02
CA GLN A 381 21.09 -18.23 19.56
C GLN A 381 20.61 -17.28 20.66
N SER A 382 19.45 -16.65 20.46
CA SER A 382 18.84 -15.80 21.47
C SER A 382 18.47 -16.63 22.70
N MET A 383 18.92 -16.22 23.88
CA MET A 383 18.61 -16.87 25.18
C MET A 383 17.14 -16.72 25.60
N TYR A 384 16.34 -15.98 24.83
CA TYR A 384 14.92 -15.78 25.04
C TYR A 384 14.16 -16.04 23.73
N CYS A 385 12.85 -16.31 23.82
CA CYS A 385 11.99 -16.59 22.67
C CYS A 385 11.72 -15.31 21.86
N LYS A 386 12.75 -14.82 21.13
CA LYS A 386 12.72 -13.58 20.34
C LYS A 386 11.51 -13.53 19.40
N GLU A 387 11.14 -14.66 18.81
CA GLU A 387 9.97 -14.80 17.96
C GLU A 387 8.67 -14.52 18.73
N LEU A 388 8.50 -15.00 19.97
CA LEU A 388 7.28 -14.75 20.74
C LEU A 388 7.17 -13.32 21.28
N LEU A 389 8.30 -12.63 21.49
CA LEU A 389 8.31 -11.25 21.99
C LEU A 389 8.12 -10.23 20.88
N TYR A 390 8.82 -10.44 19.75
CA TYR A 390 8.92 -9.44 18.67
C TYR A 390 8.16 -9.81 17.39
N CYS A 391 7.58 -11.01 17.27
CA CYS A 391 6.74 -11.35 16.12
C CYS A 391 5.31 -10.84 16.38
N GLY A 392 4.92 -9.74 15.72
CA GLY A 392 3.64 -9.09 16.00
C GLY A 392 3.39 -7.82 15.19
N VAL A 393 2.14 -7.35 15.19
CA VAL A 393 1.84 -5.93 14.95
C VAL A 393 2.16 -5.12 16.22
N ILE A 394 2.23 -5.81 17.36
CA ILE A 394 2.52 -5.28 18.71
C ILE A 394 3.60 -6.16 19.34
N GLU A 395 4.54 -5.56 20.07
CA GLU A 395 5.54 -6.31 20.86
C GLU A 395 4.93 -6.79 22.18
N PHE A 396 5.25 -8.01 22.62
CA PHE A 396 4.88 -8.45 23.99
C PHE A 396 6.06 -8.25 24.93
N CYS A 397 5.76 -8.00 26.20
CA CYS A 397 6.73 -8.16 27.27
C CYS A 397 6.74 -9.59 27.83
N PHE A 398 7.78 -9.93 28.59
CA PHE A 398 7.93 -11.26 29.20
C PHE A 398 6.76 -11.61 30.13
N GLU A 399 6.28 -10.63 30.90
CA GLU A 399 5.16 -10.78 31.82
C GLU A 399 3.84 -11.05 31.10
N GLU A 400 3.60 -10.43 29.94
CA GLU A 400 2.42 -10.71 29.10
C GLU A 400 2.42 -12.15 28.59
N LEU A 401 3.56 -12.63 28.08
CA LEU A 401 3.69 -14.03 27.65
C LEU A 401 3.46 -15.01 28.81
N ARG A 402 3.96 -14.69 30.00
CA ARG A 402 3.75 -15.51 31.19
C ARG A 402 2.29 -15.51 31.62
N ALA A 403 1.65 -14.34 31.60
CA ALA A 403 0.23 -14.20 31.94
C ALA A 403 -0.66 -15.01 30.97
N GLU A 404 -0.38 -14.98 29.67
CA GLU A 404 -1.17 -15.75 28.70
C GLU A 404 -1.02 -17.26 28.87
N ARG A 405 0.20 -17.77 29.07
CA ARG A 405 0.41 -19.19 29.36
C ARG A 405 -0.30 -19.63 30.64
N TYR A 406 -0.32 -18.77 31.66
CA TYR A 406 -1.06 -19.04 32.89
C TYR A 406 -2.57 -19.11 32.65
N ARG A 407 -3.12 -18.21 31.82
CA ARG A 407 -4.54 -18.23 31.45
C ARG A 407 -4.90 -19.47 30.63
N GLN A 408 -4.06 -19.87 29.67
CA GLN A 408 -4.25 -21.11 28.91
C GLN A 408 -4.30 -22.32 29.84
N LYS A 409 -3.35 -22.42 30.78
CA LYS A 409 -3.35 -23.49 31.77
C LYS A 409 -4.64 -23.54 32.59
N LEU A 410 -5.11 -22.38 33.09
CA LEU A 410 -6.39 -22.30 33.80
C LEU A 410 -7.59 -22.71 32.95
N GLN A 411 -7.57 -22.44 31.64
CA GLN A 411 -8.64 -22.87 30.74
C GLN A 411 -8.62 -24.37 30.51
N THR A 412 -7.42 -24.96 30.34
CA THR A 412 -7.27 -26.42 30.25
C THR A 412 -7.73 -27.09 31.54
N ASP A 413 -7.29 -26.60 32.70
CA ASP A 413 -7.67 -27.15 34.00
C ASP A 413 -9.20 -27.11 34.20
N ARG A 414 -9.86 -26.03 33.75
CA ARG A 414 -11.34 -25.90 33.77
C ARG A 414 -12.09 -26.78 32.77
N GLN A 415 -11.43 -27.27 31.72
CA GLN A 415 -12.03 -28.17 30.74
C GLN A 415 -11.81 -29.65 31.12
N THR A 416 -10.85 -29.92 32.00
CA THR A 416 -10.57 -31.27 32.53
C THR A 416 -11.30 -31.61 33.82
N ASP A 417 -11.82 -30.60 34.53
CA ASP A 417 -12.82 -30.74 35.62
C ASP A 417 -14.24 -30.74 35.04
#